data_AF-A0A7N5KS29-F1
#
_entry.id   AF-A0A7N5KS29-F1
#
_cell.length_a   1.000
_cell.length_b   1.000
_cell.length_c   1.000
_cell.angle_alpha   90.00
_cell.angle_beta   90.00
_cell.angle_gamma   90.00
#
_symmetry.space_group_name_H-M   'P 1'
#
loop_
_entity.id
_entity.type
_entity.pdbx_description
1 polymer ?
#
loop_
_entity_poly.entity_id
_entity_poly.type
_entity_poly.pdbx_seq_one_letter_code
_entity_poly.pdbx_strand_id
1 'polypeptide(L)'
;MDIKASWTTKDVALSVHRGFRVIGLFTHGFLAGYAVWNIIVIYVLAGNQFSTISNLLQQYKTLAYPAQCLLYFLLTISTVSAFDRIDLAKATVAVLRSFLTLDPAAIASFMYFAALVLSLSQQMTSDRINLYTPPLENGSLWISDEEKEILQPWIVINLVIALLVGISWFFLSYRPQLDHSEELMFNGEVEEYPDKEAKVSS
;
A
#
# COMPACT_ATOMS: atom_id res chain seq x y z
N MET A 1 -18.49 -43.56 -12.96
CA MET A 1 -17.29 -42.77 -13.30
C MET A 1 -17.66 -41.32 -13.07
N ASP A 2 -17.23 -40.73 -11.96
CA ASP A 2 -17.45 -39.32 -11.68
C ASP A 2 -16.60 -38.49 -12.63
N ILE A 3 -17.25 -37.79 -13.55
CA ILE A 3 -16.61 -36.82 -14.43
C ILE A 3 -16.22 -35.66 -13.52
N LYS A 4 -14.93 -35.59 -13.16
CA LYS A 4 -14.36 -34.46 -12.44
C LYS A 4 -14.70 -33.20 -13.25
N ALA A 5 -15.57 -32.33 -12.71
CA ALA A 5 -15.95 -31.10 -13.38
C ALA A 5 -14.66 -30.33 -13.78
N SER A 6 -14.47 -30.14 -15.08
CA SER A 6 -13.34 -29.38 -15.61
C SER A 6 -13.51 -27.92 -15.19
N TRP A 7 -12.50 -27.37 -14.52
CA TRP A 7 -12.51 -25.98 -14.10
C TRP A 7 -12.70 -25.06 -15.30
N THR A 8 -13.65 -24.13 -15.17
CA THR A 8 -13.85 -23.09 -16.18
C THR A 8 -12.84 -21.95 -15.95
N THR A 9 -12.59 -21.13 -16.97
CA THR A 9 -11.75 -19.92 -16.82
C THR A 9 -12.29 -18.98 -15.73
N LYS A 10 -13.61 -18.95 -15.53
CA LYS A 10 -14.28 -18.21 -14.45
C LYS A 10 -13.90 -18.75 -13.08
N ASP A 11 -13.90 -20.07 -12.90
CA ASP A 11 -13.50 -20.68 -11.61
C ASP A 11 -12.05 -20.36 -11.25
N VAL A 12 -11.16 -20.37 -12.25
CA VAL A 12 -9.77 -19.97 -12.08
C VAL A 12 -9.67 -18.50 -11.68
N ALA A 13 -10.39 -17.60 -12.36
CA ALA A 13 -10.38 -16.17 -12.06
C ALA A 13 -10.89 -15.87 -10.64
N LEU A 14 -12.00 -16.48 -10.23
CA LEU A 14 -12.55 -16.35 -8.87
C LEU A 14 -11.59 -16.90 -7.82
N SER A 15 -10.96 -18.05 -8.08
CA SER A 15 -9.96 -18.62 -7.17
C SER A 15 -8.74 -17.71 -7.01
N VAL A 16 -8.24 -17.13 -8.11
CA VAL A 16 -7.10 -16.20 -8.08
C VAL A 16 -7.47 -14.91 -7.35
N HIS A 17 -8.64 -14.33 -7.60
CA HIS A 17 -9.12 -13.14 -6.92
C HIS A 17 -9.26 -13.38 -5.40
N ARG A 18 -9.84 -14.51 -4.99
CA ARG A 18 -9.90 -14.91 -3.57
C ARG A 18 -8.51 -15.08 -2.96
N GLY A 19 -7.58 -15.70 -3.67
CA GLY A 19 -6.19 -15.82 -3.24
C GLY A 19 -5.52 -14.46 -3.06
N PHE A 20 -5.70 -13.55 -4.02
CA PHE A 20 -5.18 -12.18 -3.96
C PHE A 20 -5.75 -11.40 -2.79
N ARG A 21 -7.03 -11.57 -2.44
CA ARG A 21 -7.66 -10.95 -1.26
C ARG A 21 -6.99 -11.36 0.05
N VAL A 22 -6.68 -12.65 0.22
CA VAL A 22 -6.00 -13.15 1.42
C VAL A 22 -4.58 -12.59 1.51
N ILE A 23 -3.84 -12.60 0.40
CA ILE A 23 -2.49 -12.03 0.32
C ILE A 23 -2.53 -10.52 0.60
N GLY A 24 -3.50 -9.81 0.05
CA GLY A 24 -3.72 -8.38 0.26
C GLY A 24 -3.95 -8.06 1.73
N LEU A 25 -4.89 -8.74 2.40
CA LEU A 25 -5.18 -8.54 3.83
C LEU A 25 -3.94 -8.76 4.71
N PHE A 26 -3.20 -9.84 4.45
CA PHE A 26 -1.93 -10.09 5.15
C PHE A 26 -0.92 -8.97 4.90
N THR A 27 -0.78 -8.54 3.64
CA THR A 27 0.16 -7.50 3.22
C THR A 27 -0.15 -6.16 3.89
N HIS A 28 -1.44 -5.78 3.99
CA HIS A 28 -1.86 -4.55 4.69
C HIS A 28 -1.41 -4.52 6.15
N GLY A 29 -1.61 -5.62 6.87
CA GLY A 29 -1.20 -5.74 8.27
C GLY A 29 0.32 -5.79 8.43
N PHE A 30 1.01 -6.56 7.58
CA PHE A 30 2.46 -6.65 7.59
C PHE A 30 3.12 -5.30 7.27
N LEU A 31 2.59 -4.57 6.29
CA LEU A 31 3.03 -3.22 5.94
C LEU A 31 2.86 -2.24 7.10
N ALA A 32 1.73 -2.27 7.81
CA ALA A 32 1.51 -1.40 8.97
C ALA A 32 2.53 -1.68 10.09
N GLY A 33 2.76 -2.95 10.42
CA GLY A 33 3.75 -3.34 11.42
C GLY A 33 5.18 -2.94 10.99
N TYR A 34 5.53 -3.20 9.74
CA TYR A 34 6.83 -2.85 9.18
C TYR A 34 7.06 -1.33 9.17
N ALA A 35 6.07 -0.52 8.79
CA ALA A 35 6.20 0.94 8.76
C ALA A 35 6.43 1.53 10.16
N VAL A 36 5.72 1.01 11.16
CA VAL A 36 5.94 1.38 12.58
C VAL A 36 7.33 0.97 13.06
N TRP A 37 7.76 -0.25 12.75
CA TRP A 37 9.11 -0.71 13.09
C TRP A 37 10.19 0.17 12.44
N ASN A 38 10.04 0.46 11.15
CA ASN A 38 10.99 1.25 10.38
C ASN A 38 11.17 2.66 10.97
N ILE A 39 10.06 3.34 11.30
CA ILE A 39 10.12 4.68 11.87
C ILE A 39 10.72 4.67 13.29
N ILE A 40 10.44 3.63 14.10
CA ILE A 40 11.05 3.48 15.43
C ILE A 40 12.58 3.35 15.31
N VAL A 41 13.07 2.48 14.41
CA VAL A 41 14.51 2.31 14.18
C VAL A 41 15.15 3.65 13.79
N ILE A 42 14.54 4.38 12.85
CA ILE A 42 15.03 5.68 12.40
C ILE A 42 15.12 6.68 13.58
N TYR A 43 14.06 6.80 14.40
CA TYR A 43 14.03 7.74 15.52
C TYR A 43 15.01 7.37 16.64
N VAL A 44 15.12 6.08 16.99
CA VAL A 44 16.06 5.61 18.01
C VAL A 44 17.50 5.92 17.58
N LEU A 45 17.82 5.70 16.31
CA LEU A 45 19.15 5.98 15.77
C LEU A 45 19.46 7.47 15.62
N ALA A 46 18.45 8.28 15.29
CA ALA A 46 18.59 9.74 15.16
C ALA A 46 18.86 10.44 16.50
N GLY A 47 18.46 9.82 17.61
CA GLY A 47 18.62 10.37 18.96
C GLY A 47 17.64 11.50 19.30
N ASN A 48 17.70 11.99 20.53
CA ASN A 48 16.80 13.04 21.00
C ASN A 48 17.06 14.36 20.24
N GLN A 49 16.01 15.02 19.76
CA GLN A 49 16.11 16.26 18.96
C GLN A 49 17.06 16.17 17.75
N PHE A 50 17.27 14.97 17.19
CA PHE A 50 18.19 14.72 16.08
C PHE A 50 19.67 15.02 16.42
N SER A 51 20.07 14.87 17.69
CA SER A 51 21.45 15.09 18.14
C SER A 51 22.47 14.12 17.55
N THR A 52 22.01 12.98 17.02
CA THR A 52 22.87 11.84 16.67
C THR A 52 22.67 11.40 15.21
N ILE A 53 22.43 12.35 14.31
CA ILE A 53 22.18 12.09 12.88
C ILE A 53 23.31 11.30 12.20
N SER A 54 24.57 11.60 12.48
CA SER A 54 25.67 10.86 11.86
C SER A 54 25.71 9.38 12.30
N ASN A 55 25.18 9.06 13.49
CA ASN A 55 25.02 7.68 13.94
C ASN A 55 23.90 6.95 13.18
N LEU A 56 22.79 7.65 12.89
CA LEU A 56 21.75 7.14 12.00
C LEU A 56 22.35 6.80 10.62
N LEU A 57 23.10 7.72 10.01
CA LEU A 57 23.72 7.49 8.69
C LEU A 57 24.69 6.30 8.69
N GLN A 58 25.55 6.20 9.71
CA GLN A 58 26.53 5.11 9.80
C GLN A 58 25.88 3.74 10.01
N GLN A 59 24.86 3.65 10.88
CA GLN A 59 24.25 2.37 11.23
C GLN A 59 23.15 1.94 10.26
N TYR A 60 22.39 2.88 9.71
CA TYR A 60 21.23 2.59 8.87
C TYR A 60 21.57 2.39 7.39
N LYS A 61 22.74 2.82 6.90
CA LYS A 61 23.07 2.79 5.46
C LYS A 61 22.86 1.44 4.79
N THR A 62 23.30 0.34 5.41
CA THR A 62 23.17 -1.02 4.84
C THR A 62 21.72 -1.50 4.84
N LEU A 63 20.91 -1.01 5.77
CA LEU A 63 19.49 -1.35 5.88
C LEU A 63 18.62 -0.47 4.98
N ALA A 64 19.07 0.74 4.63
CA ALA A 64 18.29 1.74 3.91
C ALA A 64 17.72 1.21 2.59
N TYR A 65 18.54 0.54 1.77
CA TYR A 65 18.11 0.03 0.47
C TYR A 65 17.15 -1.18 0.58
N PRO A 66 17.47 -2.25 1.33
CA PRO A 66 16.51 -3.34 1.59
C PRO A 66 15.19 -2.85 2.20
N ALA A 67 15.25 -1.89 3.12
CA ALA A 67 14.07 -1.30 3.74
C ALA A 67 13.19 -0.57 2.71
N GLN A 68 13.79 0.28 1.88
CA GLN A 68 13.07 0.99 0.82
C GLN A 68 12.42 0.02 -0.18
N CYS A 69 13.14 -1.03 -0.60
CA CYS A 69 12.59 -2.03 -1.52
C CYS A 69 11.41 -2.78 -0.92
N LEU A 70 11.51 -3.20 0.35
CA LEU A 70 10.44 -3.89 1.05
C LEU A 70 9.22 -2.98 1.23
N LEU A 71 9.44 -1.73 1.66
CA LEU A 71 8.37 -0.74 1.81
C LEU A 71 7.62 -0.54 0.49
N TYR A 72 8.36 -0.33 -0.61
CA TYR A 72 7.80 -0.11 -1.93
C TYR A 72 7.00 -1.32 -2.43
N PHE A 73 7.55 -2.53 -2.28
CA PHE A 73 6.87 -3.77 -2.67
C PHE A 73 5.53 -3.93 -1.93
N LEU A 74 5.55 -3.77 -0.60
CA LEU A 74 4.37 -3.90 0.22
C LEU A 74 3.34 -2.79 -0.06
N LEU A 75 3.78 -1.54 -0.19
CA LEU A 75 2.91 -0.41 -0.56
C LEU A 75 2.25 -0.64 -1.91
N THR A 76 2.98 -1.17 -2.89
CA THR A 76 2.43 -1.45 -4.22
C THR A 76 1.32 -2.50 -4.15
N ILE A 77 1.58 -3.64 -3.49
CA ILE A 77 0.57 -4.70 -3.34
C ILE A 77 -0.64 -4.19 -2.55
N SER A 78 -0.43 -3.48 -1.45
CA SER A 78 -1.51 -2.89 -0.66
C SER A 78 -2.30 -1.86 -1.46
N THR A 79 -1.66 -1.01 -2.24
CA THR A 79 -2.35 -0.02 -3.09
C THR A 79 -3.25 -0.71 -4.11
N VAL A 80 -2.72 -1.70 -4.85
CA VAL A 80 -3.52 -2.46 -5.82
C VAL A 80 -4.66 -3.21 -5.12
N SER A 81 -4.38 -3.86 -3.98
CA SER A 81 -5.40 -4.58 -3.21
C SER A 81 -6.49 -3.65 -2.65
N ALA A 82 -6.17 -2.42 -2.30
CA ALA A 82 -7.15 -1.44 -1.83
C ALA A 82 -8.02 -0.94 -2.99
N PHE A 83 -7.43 -0.65 -4.15
CA PHE A 83 -8.18 -0.25 -5.35
C PHE A 83 -9.09 -1.35 -5.88
N ASP A 84 -8.70 -2.62 -5.78
CA ASP A 84 -9.52 -3.77 -6.19
C ASP A 84 -10.87 -3.86 -5.45
N ARG A 85 -10.97 -3.24 -4.27
CA ARG A 85 -12.22 -3.17 -3.49
C ARG A 85 -13.16 -2.05 -3.94
N ILE A 86 -12.67 -1.12 -4.76
CA ILE A 86 -13.45 0.02 -5.27
C ILE A 86 -14.01 -0.33 -6.65
N ASP A 87 -15.32 -0.19 -6.83
CA ASP A 87 -15.93 -0.27 -8.17
C ASP A 87 -15.60 1.00 -8.98
N LEU A 88 -14.47 0.97 -9.69
CA LEU A 88 -13.97 2.08 -10.52
C LEU A 88 -14.94 2.46 -11.66
N ALA A 89 -15.81 1.54 -12.11
CA ALA A 89 -16.71 1.77 -13.24
C ALA A 89 -17.88 2.70 -12.90
N LYS A 90 -18.32 2.73 -11.64
CA LYS A 90 -19.32 3.69 -11.14
C LYS A 90 -18.70 4.96 -10.54
N ALA A 91 -17.37 5.00 -10.48
CA ALA A 91 -16.63 5.78 -9.49
C ALA A 91 -16.21 7.18 -9.91
N THR A 92 -16.18 7.62 -11.16
CA THR A 92 -15.81 9.03 -11.42
C THR A 92 -16.84 10.01 -10.83
N VAL A 93 -18.13 9.67 -10.87
CA VAL A 93 -19.19 10.44 -10.19
C VAL A 93 -19.40 9.94 -8.76
N ALA A 94 -19.27 8.63 -8.51
CA ALA A 94 -19.47 8.08 -7.17
C ALA A 94 -18.28 8.28 -6.23
N VAL A 95 -17.02 8.36 -6.65
CA VAL A 95 -15.83 8.58 -5.79
C VAL A 95 -15.83 9.98 -5.21
N LEU A 96 -16.20 11.00 -5.98
CA LEU A 96 -16.37 12.34 -5.43
C LEU A 96 -17.47 12.33 -4.34
N ARG A 97 -18.53 11.55 -4.57
CA ARG A 97 -19.61 11.32 -3.61
C ARG A 97 -19.22 10.38 -2.46
N SER A 98 -18.33 9.41 -2.69
CA SER A 98 -17.88 8.35 -1.76
C SER A 98 -16.85 8.90 -0.80
N PHE A 99 -16.01 9.80 -1.28
CA PHE A 99 -15.14 10.66 -0.47
C PHE A 99 -15.99 11.61 0.39
N LEU A 100 -17.10 12.13 -0.17
CA LEU A 100 -18.07 12.93 0.59
C LEU A 100 -18.88 12.08 1.60
N THR A 101 -19.13 10.80 1.32
CA THR A 101 -19.82 9.86 2.21
C THR A 101 -18.86 9.06 3.11
N LEU A 102 -17.55 9.36 3.06
CA LEU A 102 -16.48 8.72 3.83
C LEU A 102 -16.48 7.18 3.75
N ASP A 103 -16.58 6.61 2.55
CA ASP A 103 -16.40 5.16 2.38
C ASP A 103 -14.98 4.74 2.82
N PRO A 104 -14.83 3.84 3.80
CA PRO A 104 -13.53 3.41 4.31
C PRO A 104 -12.58 2.86 3.25
N ALA A 105 -13.09 2.17 2.23
CA ALA A 105 -12.26 1.61 1.16
C ALA A 105 -11.69 2.70 0.24
N ALA A 106 -12.51 3.69 -0.13
CA ALA A 106 -12.06 4.85 -0.90
C ALA A 106 -10.97 5.65 -0.17
N ILE A 107 -11.17 5.89 1.12
CA ILE A 107 -10.19 6.61 1.97
C ILE A 107 -8.89 5.82 2.06
N ALA A 108 -8.95 4.53 2.38
CA ALA A 108 -7.76 3.69 2.50
C ALA A 108 -6.95 3.62 1.20
N SER A 109 -7.63 3.49 0.05
CA SER A 109 -6.97 3.49 -1.27
C SER A 109 -6.27 4.81 -1.58
N PHE A 110 -6.93 5.95 -1.31
CA PHE A 110 -6.30 7.26 -1.47
C PHE A 110 -5.07 7.41 -0.57
N MET A 111 -5.16 6.99 0.68
CA MET A 111 -4.08 7.08 1.66
C MET A 111 -2.89 6.18 1.30
N TYR A 112 -3.14 4.93 0.84
CA TYR A 112 -2.08 4.06 0.33
C TYR A 112 -1.42 4.63 -0.92
N PHE A 113 -2.20 5.16 -1.86
CA PHE A 113 -1.68 5.81 -3.05
C PHE A 113 -0.82 7.03 -2.70
N ALA A 114 -1.27 7.89 -1.78
CA ALA A 114 -0.48 9.02 -1.29
C ALA A 114 0.82 8.56 -0.62
N ALA A 115 0.76 7.51 0.22
CA ALA A 115 1.95 6.92 0.84
C ALA A 115 2.95 6.36 -0.18
N LEU A 116 2.46 5.73 -1.26
CA LEU A 116 3.28 5.24 -2.37
C LEU A 116 4.00 6.39 -3.09
N VAL A 117 3.28 7.47 -3.41
CA VAL A 117 3.86 8.66 -4.04
C VAL A 117 4.91 9.31 -3.15
N LEU A 118 4.62 9.45 -1.84
CA LEU A 118 5.60 9.96 -0.87
C LEU A 118 6.84 9.07 -0.79
N SER A 119 6.68 7.74 -0.76
CA SER A 119 7.80 6.79 -0.74
C SER A 119 8.70 6.94 -1.96
N LEU A 120 8.10 7.12 -3.16
CA LEU A 120 8.84 7.33 -4.41
C LEU A 120 9.54 8.70 -4.44
N SER A 121 8.90 9.74 -3.89
CA SER A 121 9.49 11.08 -3.82
C SER A 121 10.80 11.13 -3.02
N GLN A 122 10.97 10.20 -2.07
CA GLN A 122 12.14 10.12 -1.18
C GLN A 122 13.21 9.14 -1.67
N GLN A 123 13.03 8.51 -2.84
CA GLN A 123 13.94 7.47 -3.31
C GLN A 123 15.37 7.98 -3.50
N MET A 124 15.54 9.18 -4.06
CA MET A 124 16.88 9.78 -4.23
C MET A 124 17.59 10.00 -2.88
N THR A 125 16.85 10.39 -1.84
CA THR A 125 17.40 10.58 -0.49
C THR A 125 17.76 9.24 0.15
N SER A 126 16.90 8.22 0.01
CA SER A 126 17.19 6.86 0.50
C SER A 126 18.43 6.26 -0.18
N ASP A 127 18.60 6.47 -1.49
CA ASP A 127 19.79 6.02 -2.23
C ASP A 127 21.05 6.74 -1.77
N ARG A 128 20.96 8.06 -1.50
CA ARG A 128 22.07 8.85 -0.95
C ARG A 128 22.49 8.35 0.45
N ILE A 129 21.54 7.89 1.28
CA ILE A 129 21.81 7.29 2.59
C ILE A 129 22.49 5.92 2.45
N ASN A 130 22.05 5.09 1.50
CA ASN A 130 22.68 3.78 1.25
C ASN A 130 24.16 3.93 0.83
N LEU A 131 24.46 4.95 0.03
CA LEU A 131 25.81 5.30 -0.39
C LEU A 131 26.54 6.23 0.59
N TYR A 132 26.14 6.24 1.87
CA TYR A 132 26.76 7.11 2.86
C TYR A 132 28.26 6.82 3.04
N THR A 133 29.04 7.86 2.78
CA THR A 133 30.48 7.96 2.99
C THR A 133 30.75 9.21 3.83
N PRO A 134 31.58 9.15 4.89
CA PRO A 134 31.84 10.30 5.75
C PRO A 134 32.29 11.55 4.97
N PRO A 135 31.88 12.77 5.37
CA PRO A 135 32.21 14.01 4.64
C PRO A 135 33.71 14.29 4.46
N LEU A 136 34.57 13.71 5.30
CA LEU A 136 36.02 13.86 5.22
C LEU A 136 36.67 13.02 4.10
N GLU A 137 35.93 12.07 3.52
CA GLU A 137 36.45 11.17 2.51
C GLU A 137 36.15 11.68 1.08
N ASN A 138 37.13 11.51 0.19
CA ASN A 138 37.00 11.94 -1.20
C ASN A 138 35.81 11.25 -1.89
N GLY A 139 34.92 12.04 -2.49
CA GLY A 139 33.72 11.53 -3.16
C GLY A 139 32.49 11.41 -2.26
N SER A 140 32.51 11.98 -1.04
CA SER A 140 31.31 12.03 -0.21
C SER A 140 30.18 12.83 -0.88
N LEU A 141 28.99 12.22 -0.89
CA LEU A 141 27.74 12.89 -1.26
C LEU A 141 27.22 13.78 -0.12
N TRP A 142 27.91 13.86 1.03
CA TRP A 142 27.43 14.52 2.24
C TRP A 142 28.36 15.68 2.63
N ILE A 143 27.77 16.82 2.96
CA ILE A 143 28.47 18.01 3.45
C ILE A 143 28.15 18.12 4.95
N SER A 144 29.18 18.28 5.80
CA SER A 144 29.09 18.16 7.27
C SER A 144 28.03 19.05 7.94
N ASP A 145 27.58 20.12 7.30
CA ASP A 145 26.55 21.04 7.83
C ASP A 145 25.15 20.83 7.22
N GLU A 146 25.02 20.07 6.13
CA GLU A 146 23.74 19.87 5.42
C GLU A 146 23.03 18.56 5.80
N GLU A 147 23.71 17.63 6.49
CA GLU A 147 23.17 16.30 6.82
C GLU A 147 21.79 16.40 7.50
N LYS A 148 21.65 17.33 8.44
CA LYS A 148 20.41 17.56 9.18
C LYS A 148 19.29 18.14 8.33
N GLU A 149 19.60 19.09 7.46
CA GLU A 149 18.61 19.74 6.59
C GLU A 149 18.00 18.76 5.59
N ILE A 150 18.79 17.77 5.15
CA ILE A 150 18.33 16.73 4.23
C ILE A 150 17.60 15.60 4.98
N LEU A 151 18.12 15.17 6.15
CA LEU A 151 17.54 14.04 6.87
C LEU A 151 16.24 14.37 7.58
N GLN A 152 16.11 15.55 8.15
CA GLN A 152 14.90 15.93 8.88
C GLN A 152 13.61 15.77 8.05
N PRO A 153 13.50 16.31 6.81
CA PRO A 153 12.31 16.11 5.99
C PRO A 153 12.12 14.64 5.59
N TRP A 154 13.20 13.88 5.34
CA TRP A 154 13.12 12.46 5.03
C TRP A 154 12.53 11.65 6.20
N ILE A 155 12.94 11.92 7.45
CA ILE A 155 12.39 11.28 8.65
C ILE A 155 10.90 11.64 8.82
N VAL A 156 10.56 12.91 8.64
CA VAL A 156 9.16 13.38 8.73
C VAL A 156 8.28 12.70 7.69
N ILE A 157 8.75 12.55 6.46
CA ILE A 157 7.98 11.86 5.41
C ILE A 157 7.81 10.37 5.73
N ASN A 158 8.83 9.68 6.25
CA ASN A 158 8.69 8.30 6.73
C ASN A 158 7.67 8.18 7.87
N LEU A 159 7.61 9.16 8.78
CA LEU A 159 6.57 9.22 9.81
C LEU A 159 5.18 9.40 9.21
N VAL A 160 5.02 10.32 8.25
CA VAL A 160 3.75 10.53 7.55
C VAL A 160 3.31 9.26 6.83
N ILE A 161 4.22 8.56 6.14
CA ILE A 161 3.94 7.28 5.50
C ILE A 161 3.43 6.26 6.53
N ALA A 162 4.11 6.12 7.68
CA ALA A 162 3.70 5.20 8.73
C ALA A 162 2.29 5.51 9.27
N LEU A 163 1.96 6.80 9.44
CA LEU A 163 0.63 7.23 9.87
C LEU A 163 -0.43 6.94 8.79
N LEU A 164 -0.16 7.29 7.53
CA LEU A 164 -1.08 7.02 6.41
C LEU A 164 -1.39 5.52 6.31
N VAL A 165 -0.34 4.69 6.29
CA VAL A 165 -0.46 3.23 6.22
C VAL A 165 -1.23 2.68 7.43
N GLY A 166 -0.92 3.14 8.64
CA GLY A 166 -1.56 2.66 9.86
C GLY A 166 -3.05 2.99 9.89
N ILE A 167 -3.42 4.20 9.48
CA ILE A 167 -4.82 4.62 9.37
C ILE A 167 -5.54 3.85 8.26
N SER A 168 -4.92 3.65 7.08
CA SER A 168 -5.49 2.82 6.01
C SER A 168 -5.79 1.40 6.49
N TRP A 169 -4.82 0.78 7.18
CA TRP A 169 -4.98 -0.56 7.73
C TRP A 169 -6.11 -0.61 8.77
N PHE A 170 -6.23 0.41 9.62
CA PHE A 170 -7.32 0.53 10.59
C PHE A 170 -8.70 0.58 9.92
N PHE A 171 -8.87 1.42 8.90
CA PHE A 171 -10.12 1.50 8.13
C PHE A 171 -10.46 0.17 7.46
N LEU A 172 -9.46 -0.49 6.88
CA LEU A 172 -9.65 -1.74 6.16
C LEU A 172 -9.95 -2.93 7.08
N SER A 173 -9.43 -2.89 8.31
CA SER A 173 -9.61 -3.91 9.34
C SER A 173 -10.99 -3.84 10.01
N TYR A 174 -11.68 -2.69 9.98
CA TYR A 174 -13.03 -2.53 10.53
C TYR A 174 -14.13 -3.20 9.68
N ARG A 175 -13.90 -3.35 8.37
CA ARG A 175 -14.84 -3.96 7.42
C ARG A 175 -14.12 -4.87 6.42
N PRO A 176 -13.58 -6.02 6.85
CA PRO A 176 -12.85 -6.92 5.96
C PRO A 176 -13.72 -7.60 4.88
N GLN A 177 -15.05 -7.52 5.00
CA GLN A 177 -16.03 -8.29 4.20
C GLN A 177 -16.79 -7.49 3.13
N LEU A 178 -16.62 -6.17 3.05
CA LEU A 178 -17.35 -5.33 2.09
C LEU A 178 -16.60 -5.36 0.74
N ASP A 179 -16.91 -6.34 -0.11
CA ASP A 179 -16.37 -6.45 -1.47
C ASP A 179 -17.51 -6.34 -2.50
N HIS A 180 -17.67 -5.16 -3.08
CA HIS A 180 -18.60 -4.95 -4.20
C HIS A 180 -18.17 -5.71 -5.47
N SER A 181 -16.89 -6.09 -5.61
CA SER A 181 -16.38 -6.75 -6.83
C SER A 181 -16.87 -8.19 -7.00
N GLU A 182 -16.90 -8.99 -5.92
CA GLU A 182 -17.46 -10.35 -5.95
C GLU A 182 -18.99 -10.28 -6.20
N GLU A 183 -19.69 -9.37 -5.54
CA GLU A 183 -21.13 -9.13 -5.76
C GLU A 183 -21.44 -8.68 -7.20
N LEU A 184 -20.61 -7.85 -7.84
CA LEU A 184 -20.81 -7.42 -9.23
C LEU A 184 -20.57 -8.55 -10.23
N MET A 185 -19.61 -9.45 -9.99
CA MET A 185 -19.41 -10.63 -10.84
C MET A 185 -20.56 -11.65 -10.70
N PHE A 186 -21.20 -11.73 -9.54
CA PHE A 186 -22.41 -12.54 -9.35
C PHE A 186 -23.68 -11.83 -9.86
N ASN A 187 -23.82 -10.52 -9.69
CA ASN A 187 -24.99 -9.76 -10.15
C ASN A 187 -25.02 -9.57 -11.67
N GLY A 188 -23.87 -9.58 -12.35
CA GLY A 188 -23.82 -9.64 -13.81
C GLY A 188 -24.50 -10.88 -14.40
N GLU A 189 -24.63 -11.98 -13.63
CA GLU A 189 -25.36 -13.18 -14.05
C GLU A 189 -26.89 -13.00 -13.98
N VAL A 190 -27.39 -12.11 -13.10
CA VAL A 190 -28.84 -11.90 -12.93
C VAL A 190 -29.40 -11.05 -14.07
N GLU A 191 -28.60 -10.14 -14.64
CA GLU A 191 -29.04 -9.32 -15.80
C GLU A 191 -28.87 -10.02 -17.16
N GLU A 192 -28.07 -11.09 -17.26
CA GLU A 192 -27.80 -11.78 -18.55
C GLU A 192 -28.82 -12.89 -18.89
N TYR A 193 -29.80 -13.17 -18.00
CA TYR A 193 -30.98 -13.97 -18.31
C TYR A 193 -32.25 -13.10 -18.34
N PRO A 194 -32.57 -12.43 -19.46
CA PRO A 194 -33.94 -12.01 -19.66
C PRO A 194 -34.79 -13.28 -19.81
N ASP A 195 -35.80 -13.43 -18.96
CA ASP A 195 -36.84 -14.47 -19.05
C ASP A 195 -37.21 -14.75 -20.51
N LYS A 196 -36.70 -15.86 -21.05
CA LYS A 196 -37.22 -16.48 -22.27
C LYS A 196 -38.25 -17.55 -21.95
N GLU A 197 -38.96 -17.41 -20.85
CA GLU A 197 -40.13 -18.22 -20.50
C GLU A 197 -41.40 -17.36 -20.44
N ALA A 198 -41.71 -16.68 -21.54
CA ALA A 198 -43.05 -16.15 -21.78
C ALA A 198 -43.37 -16.12 -23.28
N LYS A 199 -43.51 -17.31 -23.89
CA LYS A 199 -44.42 -17.59 -25.03
C LYS A 199 -44.42 -19.08 -25.38
N VAL A 200 -44.95 -19.89 -24.47
CA VAL A 200 -45.66 -21.13 -24.84
C VAL A 200 -46.99 -21.13 -24.09
N SER A 201 -47.95 -20.35 -24.58
CA SER A 201 -49.38 -20.59 -24.36
C SER A 201 -50.24 -19.62 -25.19
N SER A 202 -50.58 -20.02 -26.40
CA SER A 202 -51.94 -20.01 -26.97
C SER A 202 -51.89 -19.96 -28.50
#